data_AF-A0A8T4UYF8-F1
#
_entry.id   AF-A0A8T4UYF8-F1
#
_cell.length_a   1.000
_cell.length_b   1.000
_cell.length_c   1.000
_cell.angle_alpha   90.00
_cell.angle_beta   90.00
_cell.angle_gamma   90.00
#
_symmetry.space_group_name_H-M   'P 1'
#
loop_
_entity.id
_entity.type
_entity.pdbx_description
1 polymer ?
#
loop_
_entity_poly.entity_id
_entity_poly.type
_entity_poly.pdbx_seq_one_letter_code
_entity_poly.pdbx_strand_id
1 'polypeptide(L)'
;MVNLKTIGKRIGRGVVSVAPYALANAGAAFVADSGIDSINQVVDLPQVVDDTLFYSSLGLFNLGVVYPIATEGLGNFVRNIFGRNTNVIGRNRLKAGLLAGLTALVVSGGREAFENIDVPSNEEQVIRNLQGNPELEGRIQNYIDNLRGRGLARARGVEDYSIYMKDLKSDEIFVEVNSDRQQMGASTLKLAVLAAGFESIHERRLVYTSEIKSDMEAMICRSNNNATNRMINRVGLDDINNFVKEQGLYQTVVHSIPAGGRTLDNKTSAKDLGNLLESIYEGRLHGSDEMKRILAMDCSGHSDRLVDNTCIPIKQADLRKTGGFVDEVYGKTGTTYGVNANAGVVEAEFLG
;
A
#
# COMPACT_ATOMS: atom_id res chain seq x y z
N MET A 1 -22.30 40.20 -11.61
CA MET A 1 -23.24 40.14 -10.47
C MET A 1 -24.55 39.53 -10.93
N VAL A 2 -24.85 38.31 -10.49
CA VAL A 2 -26.12 37.65 -10.82
C VAL A 2 -27.15 38.01 -9.74
N ASN A 3 -28.34 38.44 -10.17
CA ASN A 3 -29.38 39.00 -9.31
C ASN A 3 -30.20 37.87 -8.63
N LEU A 4 -30.04 37.75 -7.31
CA LEU A 4 -30.61 36.71 -6.44
C LEU A 4 -32.15 36.76 -6.29
N LYS A 5 -32.85 37.77 -6.82
CA LYS A 5 -34.31 37.89 -6.64
C LYS A 5 -35.14 36.93 -7.49
N THR A 6 -34.59 36.36 -8.57
CA THR A 6 -35.38 35.52 -9.50
C THR A 6 -35.47 34.06 -9.04
N ILE A 7 -34.56 33.58 -8.20
CA ILE A 7 -34.58 32.21 -7.65
C ILE A 7 -35.67 32.06 -6.57
N GLY A 8 -36.01 33.15 -5.86
CA GLY A 8 -36.94 33.14 -4.74
C GLY A 8 -38.43 32.95 -5.08
N LYS A 9 -38.84 32.99 -6.36
CA LYS A 9 -40.28 32.93 -6.72
C LYS A 9 -40.81 31.55 -7.11
N ARG A 10 -39.96 30.51 -7.20
CA ARG A 10 -40.40 29.12 -7.41
C ARG A 10 -40.41 28.26 -6.15
N ILE A 11 -39.98 28.80 -5.01
CA ILE A 11 -39.96 28.09 -3.71
C ILE A 11 -41.02 28.71 -2.80
N GLY A 12 -42.26 28.75 -3.30
CA GLY A 12 -43.41 29.21 -2.54
C GLY A 12 -44.32 28.02 -2.25
N ARG A 13 -44.28 27.53 -1.00
CA ARG A 13 -45.04 26.42 -0.38
C ARG A 13 -44.27 25.09 -0.30
N GLY A 14 -43.49 24.99 0.77
CA GLY A 14 -42.75 23.78 1.17
C GLY A 14 -41.53 24.12 2.02
N VAL A 15 -41.68 25.03 3.00
CA VAL A 15 -40.58 25.46 3.88
C VAL A 15 -40.72 24.70 5.19
N VAL A 16 -39.86 23.68 5.41
CA VAL A 16 -39.12 23.41 6.67
C VAL A 16 -37.85 22.57 6.41
N SER A 17 -37.71 21.76 5.35
CA SER A 17 -36.61 20.75 5.29
C SER A 17 -35.37 21.06 4.43
N VAL A 18 -35.23 22.24 3.83
CA VAL A 18 -34.17 22.49 2.81
C VAL A 18 -33.03 23.41 3.30
N ALA A 19 -33.19 24.04 4.46
CA ALA A 19 -32.17 24.96 5.00
C ALA A 19 -30.81 24.29 5.28
N PRO A 20 -30.73 23.07 5.87
CA PRO A 20 -29.44 22.42 6.15
C PRO A 20 -28.69 22.01 4.87
N TYR A 21 -29.43 21.55 3.85
CA TYR A 21 -28.86 21.10 2.57
C TYR A 21 -28.41 22.27 1.68
N ALA A 22 -29.11 23.40 1.76
CA ALA A 22 -28.68 24.63 1.09
C ALA A 22 -27.41 25.22 1.76
N LEU A 23 -27.31 25.15 3.09
CA LEU A 23 -26.13 25.58 3.85
C LEU A 23 -24.92 24.68 3.60
N ALA A 24 -25.09 23.35 3.56
CA ALA A 24 -24.02 22.40 3.27
C ALA A 24 -23.44 22.57 1.86
N ASN A 25 -24.29 22.83 0.86
CA ASN A 25 -23.84 23.10 -0.51
C ASN A 25 -23.23 24.50 -0.67
N ALA A 26 -23.70 25.50 0.08
CA ALA A 26 -23.11 26.84 0.09
C ALA A 26 -21.73 26.87 0.78
N GLY A 27 -21.54 26.09 1.86
CA GLY A 27 -20.24 25.92 2.52
C GLY A 27 -19.19 25.26 1.62
N ALA A 28 -19.57 24.17 0.93
CA ALA A 28 -18.71 23.52 -0.05
C ALA A 28 -18.32 24.44 -1.23
N ALA A 29 -19.24 25.30 -1.68
CA ALA A 29 -18.97 26.28 -2.73
C ALA A 29 -18.04 27.41 -2.26
N PHE A 30 -18.18 27.87 -1.00
CA PHE A 30 -17.33 28.92 -0.42
C PHE A 30 -15.87 28.46 -0.23
N VAL A 31 -15.66 27.21 0.19
CA VAL A 31 -14.31 26.61 0.34
C VAL A 31 -13.68 26.29 -1.01
N ALA A 32 -14.47 25.99 -2.04
CA ALA A 32 -13.98 25.76 -3.39
C ALA A 32 -13.60 27.06 -4.14
N ASP A 33 -14.27 28.19 -3.84
CA ASP A 33 -14.03 29.49 -4.48
C ASP A 33 -12.96 30.32 -3.73
N SER A 34 -12.82 30.09 -2.42
CA SER A 34 -11.77 30.70 -1.59
C SER A 34 -10.58 29.73 -1.51
N GLY A 35 -9.58 29.91 -2.36
CA GLY A 35 -8.31 29.18 -2.23
C GLY A 35 -7.79 29.22 -0.78
N ILE A 36 -7.07 28.15 -0.40
CA ILE A 36 -6.54 27.80 0.93
C ILE A 36 -5.88 28.96 1.73
N ASP A 37 -5.61 30.11 1.10
CA ASP A 37 -4.87 31.23 1.68
C ASP A 37 -5.70 32.20 2.56
N SER A 38 -7.02 31.99 2.75
CA SER A 38 -7.88 32.97 3.46
C SER A 38 -8.42 32.54 4.83
N ILE A 39 -8.11 31.34 5.33
CA ILE A 39 -8.60 30.86 6.64
C ILE A 39 -8.13 31.75 7.80
N ASN A 40 -7.03 32.48 7.63
CA ASN A 40 -6.50 33.38 8.66
C ASN A 40 -7.24 34.72 8.82
N GLN A 41 -8.25 35.03 7.98
CA GLN A 41 -8.95 36.33 8.05
C GLN A 41 -10.42 36.25 8.48
N VAL A 42 -10.99 35.05 8.71
CA VAL A 42 -12.41 34.91 9.12
C VAL A 42 -12.52 34.30 10.52
N VAL A 43 -12.38 35.19 11.50
CA VAL A 43 -13.18 35.31 12.74
C VAL A 43 -13.01 34.27 13.85
N ASP A 44 -12.49 34.78 14.97
CA ASP A 44 -12.50 34.28 16.36
C ASP A 44 -13.92 33.99 16.91
N LEU A 45 -14.58 32.92 16.45
CA LEU A 45 -15.74 32.33 17.14
C LEU A 45 -15.71 30.80 16.98
N PRO A 46 -15.30 30.02 18.01
CA PRO A 46 -15.09 28.57 17.92
C PRO A 46 -16.29 27.79 17.35
N GLN A 47 -17.52 28.21 17.70
CA GLN A 47 -18.75 27.54 17.29
C GLN A 47 -19.05 27.64 15.78
N VAL A 48 -18.66 28.75 15.13
CA VAL A 48 -18.94 28.96 13.70
C VAL A 48 -17.97 28.15 12.82
N VAL A 49 -16.74 27.95 13.31
CA VAL A 49 -15.72 27.14 12.64
C VAL A 49 -16.11 25.67 12.65
N ASP A 50 -16.59 25.15 13.79
CA ASP A 50 -17.03 23.77 13.94
C ASP A 50 -18.27 23.45 13.08
N ASP A 51 -19.28 24.31 13.09
CA ASP A 51 -20.47 24.13 12.25
C ASP A 51 -20.12 24.19 10.74
N THR A 52 -19.26 25.13 10.35
CA THR A 52 -18.85 25.28 8.94
C THR A 52 -18.03 24.08 8.47
N LEU A 53 -17.11 23.58 9.30
CA LEU A 53 -16.32 22.38 9.03
C LEU A 53 -17.21 21.13 8.97
N PHE A 54 -18.14 20.98 9.90
CA PHE A 54 -19.07 19.86 9.93
C PHE A 54 -19.93 19.79 8.66
N TYR A 55 -20.60 20.89 8.29
CA TYR A 55 -21.48 20.90 7.13
C TYR A 55 -20.74 20.80 5.79
N SER A 56 -19.53 21.36 5.70
CA SER A 56 -18.66 21.20 4.53
C SER A 56 -18.19 19.76 4.37
N SER A 57 -17.85 19.11 5.48
CA SER A 57 -17.40 17.72 5.51
C SER A 57 -18.53 16.74 5.15
N LEU A 58 -19.74 16.99 5.67
CA LEU A 58 -20.93 16.23 5.30
C LEU A 58 -21.31 16.41 3.82
N GLY A 59 -21.09 17.61 3.25
CA GLY A 59 -21.27 17.88 1.82
C GLY A 59 -20.31 17.05 0.96
N LEU A 60 -19.03 16.98 1.35
CA LEU A 60 -18.01 16.17 0.67
C LEU A 60 -18.28 14.66 0.79
N PHE A 61 -18.71 14.18 1.95
CA PHE A 61 -19.14 12.79 2.13
C PHE A 61 -20.33 12.44 1.23
N ASN A 62 -21.34 13.32 1.17
CA ASN A 62 -22.49 13.11 0.31
C ASN A 62 -22.11 13.07 -1.18
N LEU A 63 -21.24 13.97 -1.64
CA LEU A 63 -20.80 14.00 -3.04
C LEU A 63 -19.85 12.87 -3.41
N GLY A 64 -19.02 12.40 -2.46
CA GLY A 64 -18.01 11.36 -2.69
C GLY A 64 -18.52 9.93 -2.49
N VAL A 65 -19.55 9.74 -1.65
CA VAL A 65 -20.00 8.42 -1.20
C VAL A 65 -21.49 8.22 -1.47
N VAL A 66 -22.36 9.05 -0.87
CA VAL A 66 -23.82 8.81 -0.88
C VAL A 66 -24.42 9.00 -2.27
N TYR A 67 -24.08 10.10 -2.96
CA TYR A 67 -24.60 10.42 -4.28
C TYR A 67 -24.22 9.36 -5.33
N PRO A 68 -22.95 8.93 -5.46
CA PRO A 68 -22.58 7.84 -6.36
C PRO A 68 -23.29 6.50 -6.06
N ILE A 69 -23.43 6.12 -4.78
CA ILE A 69 -24.17 4.90 -4.40
C ILE A 69 -25.64 5.00 -4.84
N ALA A 70 -26.26 6.16 -4.61
CA ALA A 70 -27.66 6.39 -4.97
C ALA A 70 -27.89 6.41 -6.49
N THR A 71 -26.93 6.90 -7.27
CA THR A 71 -27.07 7.01 -8.74
C THR A 71 -26.62 5.76 -9.50
N GLU A 72 -25.59 5.05 -9.01
CA GLU A 72 -24.95 3.95 -9.74
C GLU A 72 -25.24 2.57 -9.12
N GLY A 73 -25.72 2.54 -7.88
CA GLY A 73 -25.98 1.33 -7.08
C GLY A 73 -24.72 0.82 -6.37
N LEU A 74 -24.89 0.30 -5.15
CA LEU A 74 -23.80 -0.11 -4.25
C LEU A 74 -22.81 -1.10 -4.90
N GLY A 75 -23.31 -2.09 -5.65
CA GLY A 75 -22.45 -3.08 -6.31
C GLY A 75 -21.57 -2.49 -7.42
N ASN A 76 -22.06 -1.50 -8.17
CA ASN A 76 -21.27 -0.82 -9.19
C ASN A 76 -20.34 0.22 -8.56
N PHE A 77 -20.76 0.89 -7.48
CA PHE A 77 -19.91 1.76 -6.68
C PHE A 77 -18.69 1.00 -6.15
N VAL A 78 -18.89 -0.15 -5.48
CA VAL A 78 -17.80 -1.01 -4.99
C VAL A 78 -16.90 -1.48 -6.15
N ARG A 79 -17.49 -1.87 -7.29
CA ARG A 79 -16.72 -2.26 -8.48
C ARG A 79 -15.94 -1.11 -9.11
N ASN A 80 -16.46 0.12 -9.09
CA ASN A 80 -15.80 1.34 -9.57
C ASN A 80 -14.75 1.89 -8.58
N ILE A 81 -14.61 1.28 -7.41
CA ILE A 81 -13.61 1.65 -6.39
C ILE A 81 -12.48 0.62 -6.37
N PHE A 82 -12.85 -0.65 -6.30
CA PHE A 82 -11.93 -1.78 -6.18
C PHE A 82 -11.67 -2.48 -7.53
N GLY A 83 -12.22 -1.95 -8.62
CA GLY A 83 -12.04 -2.47 -9.98
C GLY A 83 -10.68 -2.16 -10.58
N ARG A 84 -10.27 -2.99 -11.54
CA ARG A 84 -8.95 -2.95 -12.19
C ARG A 84 -8.69 -1.72 -13.09
N ASN A 85 -9.69 -0.88 -13.38
CA ASN A 85 -9.63 0.24 -14.36
C ASN A 85 -10.02 1.62 -13.80
N THR A 86 -9.97 1.81 -12.49
CA THR A 86 -10.44 3.05 -11.86
C THR A 86 -9.43 4.19 -12.03
N ASN A 87 -9.83 5.29 -12.66
CA ASN A 87 -8.98 6.48 -12.79
C ASN A 87 -8.69 7.11 -11.42
N VAL A 88 -7.47 7.65 -11.26
CA VAL A 88 -6.93 8.27 -10.03
C VAL A 88 -7.90 9.27 -9.39
N ILE A 89 -8.63 10.02 -10.22
CA ILE A 89 -9.63 11.02 -9.79
C ILE A 89 -10.78 10.36 -9.00
N GLY A 90 -11.24 9.16 -9.38
CA GLY A 90 -12.32 8.46 -8.69
C GLY A 90 -11.91 7.96 -7.30
N ARG A 91 -10.69 7.43 -7.18
CA ARG A 91 -10.13 6.97 -5.89
C ARG A 91 -9.85 8.12 -4.94
N ASN A 92 -9.32 9.24 -5.46
CA ASN A 92 -9.07 10.43 -4.63
C ASN A 92 -10.37 11.08 -4.14
N ARG A 93 -11.43 11.08 -4.95
CA ARG A 93 -12.77 11.55 -4.53
C ARG A 93 -13.39 10.68 -3.45
N LEU A 94 -13.19 9.36 -3.50
CA LEU A 94 -13.63 8.46 -2.43
C LEU A 94 -12.84 8.66 -1.14
N LYS A 95 -11.50 8.73 -1.22
CA LYS A 95 -10.63 8.99 -0.06
C LYS A 95 -11.01 10.30 0.62
N ALA A 96 -11.21 11.37 -0.17
CA ALA A 96 -11.68 12.66 0.34
C ALA A 96 -13.08 12.59 0.95
N GLY A 97 -14.01 11.85 0.32
CA GLY A 97 -15.37 11.69 0.82
C GLY A 97 -15.43 10.92 2.15
N LEU A 98 -14.75 9.78 2.25
CA LEU A 98 -14.67 8.98 3.48
C LEU A 98 -13.96 9.74 4.61
N LEU A 99 -12.86 10.43 4.30
CA LEU A 99 -12.13 11.25 5.26
C LEU A 99 -13.00 12.39 5.80
N ALA A 100 -13.75 13.07 4.92
CA ALA A 100 -14.71 14.08 5.32
C ALA A 100 -15.87 13.50 6.15
N GLY A 101 -16.31 12.27 5.87
CA GLY A 101 -17.29 11.58 6.71
C GLY A 101 -16.78 11.34 8.14
N LEU A 102 -15.53 10.90 8.28
CA LEU A 102 -14.87 10.77 9.58
C LEU A 102 -14.71 12.14 10.27
N THR A 103 -14.23 13.17 9.56
CA THR A 103 -14.09 14.52 10.12
C THR A 103 -15.43 15.07 10.61
N ALA A 104 -16.52 14.83 9.89
CA ALA A 104 -17.87 15.24 10.33
C ALA A 104 -18.32 14.49 11.61
N LEU A 105 -18.01 13.19 11.72
CA LEU A 105 -18.26 12.43 12.95
C LEU A 105 -17.47 13.00 14.15
N VAL A 106 -16.22 13.40 13.92
CA VAL A 106 -15.33 13.96 14.94
C VAL A 106 -15.80 15.34 15.42
N VAL A 107 -16.14 16.24 14.49
CA VAL A 107 -16.50 17.63 14.81
C VAL A 107 -17.87 17.74 15.50
N SER A 108 -18.82 16.86 15.18
CA SER A 108 -20.19 16.98 15.71
C SER A 108 -20.40 16.42 17.12
N GLY A 109 -19.47 15.63 17.67
CA GLY A 109 -19.67 14.97 18.96
C GLY A 109 -21.06 14.32 19.03
N GLY A 110 -21.22 13.15 18.42
CA GLY A 110 -22.39 12.27 18.54
C GLY A 110 -22.67 11.88 19.99
N ARG A 111 -23.28 12.82 20.71
CA ARG A 111 -23.46 12.90 22.17
C ARG A 111 -24.62 12.05 22.71
N GLU A 112 -25.32 11.28 21.89
CA GLU A 112 -26.48 10.48 22.35
C GLU A 112 -26.55 9.05 21.75
N ALA A 113 -25.79 8.71 20.71
CA ALA A 113 -25.92 7.40 20.05
C ALA A 113 -24.90 6.33 20.50
N PHE A 114 -23.93 6.70 21.35
CA PHE A 114 -22.78 5.86 21.70
C PHE A 114 -22.50 5.76 23.22
N GLU A 115 -23.46 6.06 24.10
CA GLU A 115 -23.28 5.94 25.56
C GLU A 115 -22.95 4.52 26.07
N ASN A 116 -22.92 3.50 25.21
CA ASN A 116 -22.61 2.12 25.59
C ASN A 116 -21.55 1.43 24.71
N ILE A 117 -20.76 2.18 23.93
CA ILE A 117 -19.65 1.58 23.19
C ILE A 117 -18.38 2.29 23.62
N ASP A 118 -17.51 1.52 24.28
CA ASP A 118 -16.16 1.90 24.65
C ASP A 118 -15.37 2.15 23.35
N VAL A 119 -15.15 3.42 22.99
CA VAL A 119 -14.40 3.81 21.78
C VAL A 119 -12.91 3.79 22.12
N PRO A 120 -12.09 2.91 21.52
CA PRO A 120 -10.68 2.79 21.88
C PRO A 120 -9.87 4.00 21.42
N SER A 121 -8.84 4.35 22.18
CA SER A 121 -7.88 5.43 21.95
C SER A 121 -6.95 5.27 20.72
N ASN A 122 -7.36 4.57 19.67
CA ASN A 122 -6.49 4.14 18.56
C ASN A 122 -6.79 4.79 17.19
N GLU A 123 -7.75 5.70 17.05
CA GLU A 123 -8.22 6.18 15.74
C GLU A 123 -7.16 6.96 14.93
N GLU A 124 -6.35 7.81 15.56
CA GLU A 124 -5.23 8.48 14.87
C GLU A 124 -4.16 7.49 14.39
N GLN A 125 -3.92 6.43 15.16
CA GLN A 125 -3.00 5.36 14.79
C GLN A 125 -3.59 4.52 13.65
N VAL A 126 -4.89 4.27 13.64
CA VAL A 126 -5.58 3.60 12.53
C VAL A 126 -5.51 4.45 11.24
N ILE A 127 -5.69 5.77 11.31
CA ILE A 127 -5.57 6.67 10.14
C ILE A 127 -4.13 6.75 9.62
N ARG A 128 -3.13 6.83 10.52
CA ARG A 128 -1.70 6.76 10.17
C ARG A 128 -1.33 5.39 9.58
N ASN A 129 -1.80 4.29 10.19
CA ASN A 129 -1.56 2.93 9.69
C ASN A 129 -2.20 2.69 8.31
N LEU A 130 -3.21 3.49 7.93
CA LEU A 130 -3.89 3.46 6.63
C LEU A 130 -3.33 4.45 5.60
N GLN A 131 -2.39 5.32 5.97
CA GLN A 131 -1.83 6.35 5.09
C GLN A 131 -0.30 6.39 5.21
N GLY A 132 0.39 6.05 4.12
CA GLY A 132 1.83 6.28 4.00
C GLY A 132 2.21 7.72 4.34
N ASN A 133 3.45 7.94 4.75
CA ASN A 133 3.95 9.23 5.18
C ASN A 133 4.03 10.19 3.97
N PRO A 134 3.14 11.21 3.87
CA PRO A 134 3.03 12.03 2.66
C PRO A 134 4.28 12.88 2.39
N GLU A 135 4.99 13.27 3.45
CA GLU A 135 6.25 14.01 3.33
C GLU A 135 7.34 13.11 2.73
N LEU A 136 7.48 11.89 3.23
CA LEU A 136 8.45 10.92 2.73
C LEU A 136 8.13 10.51 1.29
N GLU A 137 6.87 10.21 0.98
CA GLU A 137 6.43 9.92 -0.38
C GLU A 137 6.69 11.08 -1.33
N GLY A 138 6.44 12.33 -0.90
CA GLY A 138 6.76 13.53 -1.65
C GLY A 138 8.27 13.66 -1.93
N ARG A 139 9.13 13.34 -0.95
CA ARG A 139 10.59 13.31 -1.13
C ARG A 139 11.03 12.22 -2.10
N ILE A 140 10.42 11.03 -2.04
CA ILE A 140 10.66 9.93 -2.99
C ILE A 140 10.29 10.35 -4.41
N GLN A 141 9.09 10.93 -4.59
CA GLN A 141 8.61 11.41 -5.88
C GLN A 141 9.55 12.47 -6.47
N ASN A 142 9.94 13.47 -5.66
CA ASN A 142 10.90 14.51 -6.06
C ASN A 142 12.28 13.92 -6.44
N TYR A 143 12.77 12.93 -5.70
CA TYR A 143 14.02 12.26 -6.03
C TYR A 143 13.94 11.53 -7.38
N ILE A 144 12.86 10.80 -7.63
CA ILE A 144 12.63 10.10 -8.90
C ILE A 144 12.50 11.11 -10.05
N ASP A 145 11.80 12.22 -9.86
CA ASP A 145 11.68 13.28 -10.86
C ASP A 145 13.03 13.95 -11.16
N ASN A 146 13.90 14.13 -10.16
CA ASN A 146 15.27 14.59 -10.39
C ASN A 146 16.07 13.59 -11.24
N LEU A 147 15.98 12.29 -10.94
CA LEU A 147 16.63 11.25 -11.75
C LEU A 147 16.10 11.25 -13.19
N ARG A 148 14.80 11.47 -13.39
CA ARG A 148 14.19 11.61 -14.74
C ARG A 148 14.74 12.82 -15.48
N GLY A 149 14.77 13.99 -14.84
CA GLY A 149 15.31 15.22 -15.43
C GLY A 149 16.77 15.10 -15.86
N ARG A 150 17.52 14.20 -15.21
CA ARG A 150 18.92 13.88 -15.55
C ARG A 150 19.07 12.71 -16.55
N GLY A 151 17.98 12.08 -16.98
CA GLY A 151 18.00 10.89 -17.84
C GLY A 151 18.53 9.62 -17.16
N LEU A 152 18.58 9.59 -15.82
CA LEU A 152 19.10 8.48 -15.02
C LEU A 152 18.03 7.45 -14.63
N ALA A 153 16.75 7.82 -14.73
CA ALA A 153 15.62 6.92 -14.52
C ALA A 153 14.86 6.68 -15.83
N ARG A 154 14.60 5.40 -16.16
CA ARG A 154 13.74 5.01 -17.27
C ARG A 154 12.24 5.03 -16.92
N ALA A 155 11.89 5.17 -15.64
CA ALA A 155 10.52 5.38 -15.19
C ALA A 155 10.02 6.72 -15.76
N ARG A 156 8.95 6.69 -16.55
CA ARG A 156 8.37 7.84 -17.27
C ARG A 156 7.25 8.52 -16.48
N GLY A 157 6.69 7.86 -15.47
CA GLY A 157 5.66 8.41 -14.58
C GLY A 157 5.57 7.65 -13.26
N VAL A 158 4.81 8.17 -12.29
CA VAL A 158 4.60 7.50 -10.98
C VAL A 158 4.16 6.05 -11.15
N GLU A 159 3.35 5.79 -12.18
CA GLU A 159 2.91 4.47 -12.61
C GLU A 159 4.06 3.46 -12.79
N ASP A 160 5.25 3.88 -13.22
CA ASP A 160 6.34 2.98 -13.61
C ASP A 160 7.18 2.47 -12.44
N TYR A 161 6.84 2.83 -11.20
CA TYR A 161 7.45 2.28 -10.01
C TYR A 161 6.39 1.97 -8.94
N SER A 162 6.73 1.05 -8.05
CA SER A 162 5.89 0.64 -6.93
C SER A 162 6.77 0.47 -5.69
N ILE A 163 6.29 0.96 -4.56
CA ILE A 163 7.00 0.93 -3.28
C ILE A 163 5.97 0.61 -2.18
N TYR A 164 6.33 -0.31 -1.31
CA TYR A 164 5.58 -0.66 -0.11
C TYR A 164 6.57 -0.81 1.04
N MET A 165 6.36 -0.08 2.12
CA MET A 165 7.18 -0.17 3.34
C MET A 165 6.27 -0.14 4.57
N LYS A 166 6.48 -1.11 5.45
CA LYS A 166 5.72 -1.31 6.68
C LYS A 166 6.67 -1.53 7.84
N ASP A 167 6.42 -0.87 8.96
CA ASP A 167 7.05 -1.19 10.24
C ASP A 167 6.27 -2.33 10.89
N LEU A 168 6.90 -3.50 10.99
CA LEU A 168 6.27 -4.70 11.54
C LEU A 168 6.00 -4.60 13.05
N LYS A 169 6.70 -3.71 13.77
CA LYS A 169 6.50 -3.55 15.21
C LYS A 169 5.25 -2.74 15.54
N SER A 170 5.02 -1.67 14.80
CA SER A 170 3.89 -0.76 15.00
C SER A 170 2.67 -1.08 14.10
N ASP A 171 2.84 -1.99 13.13
CA ASP A 171 1.88 -2.29 12.08
C ASP A 171 1.61 -1.09 11.14
N GLU A 172 2.49 -0.07 11.17
CA GLU A 172 2.35 1.15 10.37
C GLU A 172 2.88 0.96 8.95
N ILE A 173 2.04 1.21 7.94
CA ILE A 173 2.47 1.37 6.54
C ILE A 173 2.91 2.82 6.35
N PHE A 174 4.22 3.06 6.23
CA PHE A 174 4.77 4.42 6.16
C PHE A 174 5.21 4.83 4.75
N VAL A 175 5.21 3.94 3.76
CA VAL A 175 5.31 4.29 2.33
C VAL A 175 4.42 3.37 1.51
N GLU A 176 3.51 3.94 0.72
CA GLU A 176 2.62 3.20 -0.17
C GLU A 176 2.43 3.88 -1.53
N VAL A 177 3.32 3.57 -2.49
CA VAL A 177 3.24 4.10 -3.86
C VAL A 177 2.90 2.98 -4.84
N ASN A 178 1.72 3.03 -5.46
CA ASN A 178 1.25 2.02 -6.42
C ASN A 178 1.42 0.58 -5.91
N SER A 179 1.30 0.37 -4.60
CA SER A 179 1.65 -0.88 -3.90
C SER A 179 0.81 -2.06 -4.38
N ASP A 180 -0.46 -1.81 -4.71
CA ASP A 180 -1.46 -2.78 -5.19
C ASP A 180 -1.45 -2.97 -6.72
N ARG A 181 -0.60 -2.23 -7.45
CA ARG A 181 -0.54 -2.34 -8.91
C ARG A 181 0.21 -3.59 -9.31
N GLN A 182 -0.41 -4.46 -10.12
CA GLN A 182 0.29 -5.59 -10.72
C GLN A 182 1.38 -5.11 -11.70
N GLN A 183 2.61 -5.54 -11.47
CA GLN A 183 3.81 -5.24 -12.24
C GLN A 183 4.62 -6.54 -12.48
N MET A 184 5.65 -6.46 -13.32
CA MET A 184 6.59 -7.58 -13.48
C MET A 184 7.36 -7.78 -12.17
N GLY A 185 7.33 -8.98 -11.60
CA GLY A 185 8.09 -9.29 -10.37
C GLY A 185 9.50 -9.84 -10.63
N ALA A 186 9.76 -10.29 -11.86
CA ALA A 186 11.02 -10.94 -12.19
C ALA A 186 11.35 -12.10 -11.22
N SER A 187 12.59 -12.16 -10.72
CA SER A 187 13.04 -13.21 -9.80
C SER A 187 12.55 -13.05 -8.35
N THR A 188 11.81 -12.00 -7.99
CA THR A 188 11.20 -11.91 -6.64
C THR A 188 10.10 -12.96 -6.46
N LEU A 189 9.49 -13.46 -7.54
CA LEU A 189 8.48 -14.53 -7.51
C LEU A 189 9.03 -15.86 -7.01
N LYS A 190 10.36 -16.01 -6.92
CA LYS A 190 11.02 -17.13 -6.25
C LYS A 190 10.67 -17.20 -4.76
N LEU A 191 10.24 -16.09 -4.15
CA LEU A 191 9.66 -16.07 -2.79
C LEU A 191 8.38 -16.91 -2.72
N ALA A 192 7.47 -16.72 -3.67
CA ALA A 192 6.23 -17.51 -3.75
C ALA A 192 6.51 -19.00 -4.01
N VAL A 193 7.48 -19.30 -4.88
CA VAL A 193 7.92 -20.69 -5.14
C VAL A 193 8.53 -21.33 -3.90
N LEU A 194 9.32 -20.57 -3.12
CA LEU A 194 9.89 -21.03 -1.86
C LEU A 194 8.78 -21.38 -0.85
N ALA A 195 7.86 -20.45 -0.61
CA ALA A 195 6.77 -20.62 0.33
C ALA A 195 5.85 -21.79 -0.03
N ALA A 196 5.40 -21.88 -1.29
CA ALA A 196 4.60 -23.01 -1.77
C ALA A 196 5.36 -24.35 -1.70
N GLY A 197 6.69 -24.33 -1.85
CA GLY A 197 7.53 -25.51 -1.66
C GLY A 197 7.51 -26.03 -0.22
N PHE A 198 7.58 -25.13 0.77
CA PHE A 198 7.45 -25.52 2.18
C PHE A 198 6.03 -25.95 2.54
N GLU A 199 5.00 -25.34 1.94
CA GLU A 199 3.62 -25.82 2.09
C GLU A 199 3.47 -27.26 1.58
N SER A 200 4.00 -27.55 0.39
CA SER A 200 3.97 -28.90 -0.18
C SER A 200 4.73 -29.93 0.68
N ILE A 201 5.78 -29.50 1.38
CA ILE A 201 6.51 -30.33 2.35
C ILE A 201 5.64 -30.62 3.56
N HIS A 202 4.98 -29.59 4.09
CA HIS A 202 4.07 -29.74 5.23
C HIS A 202 2.93 -30.72 4.93
N GLU A 203 2.32 -30.60 3.75
CA GLU A 203 1.25 -31.48 3.27
C GLU A 203 1.74 -32.87 2.85
N ARG A 204 3.04 -33.16 2.96
CA ARG A 204 3.69 -34.42 2.57
C ARG A 204 3.57 -34.76 1.08
N ARG A 205 3.29 -33.76 0.23
CA ARG A 205 3.35 -33.86 -1.24
C ARG A 205 4.79 -33.82 -1.75
N LEU A 206 5.68 -33.17 -0.98
CA LEU A 206 7.11 -33.08 -1.25
C LEU A 206 7.91 -33.55 -0.01
N VAL A 207 9.01 -34.27 -0.20
CA VAL A 207 9.89 -34.68 0.92
C VAL A 207 11.09 -33.75 0.99
N TYR A 208 11.39 -33.17 2.16
CA TYR A 208 12.52 -32.25 2.30
C TYR A 208 13.87 -33.00 2.31
N THR A 209 14.44 -33.19 1.12
CA THR A 209 15.75 -33.83 0.91
C THR A 209 16.88 -32.80 0.79
N SER A 210 18.13 -33.27 0.85
CA SER A 210 19.30 -32.43 0.58
C SER A 210 19.27 -31.80 -0.83
N GLU A 211 18.71 -32.50 -1.83
CA GLU A 211 18.54 -31.98 -3.19
C GLU A 211 17.55 -30.81 -3.23
N ILE A 212 16.40 -30.95 -2.58
CA ILE A 212 15.37 -29.89 -2.52
C ILE A 212 15.87 -28.69 -1.74
N LYS A 213 16.56 -28.93 -0.61
CA LYS A 213 17.25 -27.88 0.13
C LYS A 213 18.24 -27.13 -0.77
N SER A 214 19.11 -27.86 -1.48
CA SER A 214 20.09 -27.23 -2.38
C SER A 214 19.42 -26.45 -3.51
N ASP A 215 18.28 -26.91 -4.04
CA ASP A 215 17.54 -26.20 -5.07
C ASP A 215 16.89 -24.91 -4.54
N MET A 216 16.29 -24.95 -3.35
CA MET A 216 15.72 -23.79 -2.68
C MET A 216 16.81 -22.75 -2.35
N GLU A 217 17.94 -23.18 -1.80
CA GLU A 217 19.09 -22.31 -1.53
C GLU A 217 19.60 -21.69 -2.82
N ALA A 218 19.93 -22.48 -3.85
CA ALA A 218 20.42 -21.95 -5.13
C ALA A 218 19.42 -21.00 -5.82
N MET A 219 18.12 -21.27 -5.69
CA MET A 219 17.05 -20.43 -6.20
C MET A 219 17.07 -19.04 -5.55
N ILE A 220 17.21 -18.95 -4.22
CA ILE A 220 17.20 -17.67 -3.51
C ILE A 220 18.57 -16.98 -3.59
N CYS A 221 19.61 -17.69 -3.15
CA CYS A 221 20.99 -17.25 -2.97
C CYS A 221 21.73 -16.87 -4.26
N ARG A 222 21.42 -17.54 -5.38
CA ARG A 222 22.09 -17.31 -6.68
C ARG A 222 21.10 -16.99 -7.78
N SER A 223 19.84 -16.76 -7.42
CA SER A 223 18.74 -16.54 -8.37
C SER A 223 18.68 -17.63 -9.47
N ASN A 224 19.04 -18.89 -9.17
CA ASN A 224 19.23 -19.93 -10.19
C ASN A 224 17.91 -20.35 -10.85
N ASN A 225 17.77 -20.07 -12.15
CA ASN A 225 16.54 -20.34 -12.90
C ASN A 225 16.27 -21.84 -13.09
N ASN A 226 17.30 -22.67 -13.23
CA ASN A 226 17.13 -24.11 -13.39
C ASN A 226 16.64 -24.74 -12.08
N ALA A 227 17.21 -24.35 -10.94
CA ALA A 227 16.74 -24.77 -9.63
C ALA A 227 15.28 -24.32 -9.39
N THR A 228 14.95 -23.09 -9.80
CA THR A 228 13.57 -22.58 -9.72
C THR A 228 12.61 -23.44 -10.54
N ASN A 229 12.93 -23.73 -11.80
CA ASN A 229 12.07 -24.56 -12.65
C ASN A 229 11.96 -25.98 -12.11
N ARG A 230 13.03 -26.55 -11.54
CA ARG A 230 12.93 -27.86 -10.86
C ARG A 230 11.98 -27.78 -9.65
N MET A 231 12.03 -26.72 -8.84
CA MET A 231 11.07 -26.52 -7.74
C MET A 231 9.63 -26.35 -8.24
N ILE A 232 9.41 -25.53 -9.27
CA ILE A 232 8.09 -25.37 -9.92
C ILE A 232 7.57 -26.72 -10.42
N ASN A 233 8.42 -27.54 -11.05
CA ASN A 233 8.03 -28.85 -11.56
C ASN A 233 7.72 -29.86 -10.45
N ARG A 234 8.41 -29.79 -9.31
CA ARG A 234 8.16 -30.67 -8.16
C ARG A 234 6.89 -30.30 -7.40
N VAL A 235 6.60 -29.00 -7.26
CA VAL A 235 5.41 -28.50 -6.56
C VAL A 235 4.17 -28.54 -7.43
N GLY A 236 4.30 -28.17 -8.71
CA GLY A 236 3.18 -27.94 -9.62
C GLY A 236 2.87 -26.46 -9.75
N LEU A 237 2.74 -25.97 -10.98
CA LEU A 237 2.49 -24.54 -11.24
C LEU A 237 1.11 -24.09 -10.75
N ASP A 238 0.11 -24.95 -10.89
CA ASP A 238 -1.25 -24.68 -10.42
C ASP A 238 -1.30 -24.66 -8.89
N ASP A 239 -0.61 -25.57 -8.21
CA ASP A 239 -0.49 -25.59 -6.76
C ASP A 239 0.16 -24.32 -6.22
N ILE A 240 1.25 -23.84 -6.85
CA ILE A 240 1.87 -22.56 -6.48
C ILE A 240 0.88 -21.40 -6.65
N ASN A 241 0.17 -21.34 -7.78
CA ASN A 241 -0.78 -20.24 -8.05
C ASN A 241 -2.05 -20.33 -7.19
N ASN A 242 -2.42 -21.51 -6.70
CA ASN A 242 -3.50 -21.67 -5.73
C ASN A 242 -3.06 -21.23 -4.34
N PHE A 243 -1.88 -21.66 -3.90
CA PHE A 243 -1.26 -21.22 -2.64
C PHE A 243 -1.22 -19.70 -2.54
N VAL A 244 -0.68 -18.99 -3.54
CA VAL A 244 -0.62 -17.51 -3.49
C VAL A 244 -2.00 -16.86 -3.38
N LYS A 245 -3.05 -17.43 -4.00
CA LYS A 245 -4.42 -16.92 -3.86
C LYS A 245 -5.01 -17.17 -2.48
N GLU A 246 -4.72 -18.35 -1.90
CA GLU A 246 -5.14 -18.71 -0.53
C GLU A 246 -4.49 -17.80 0.50
N GLN A 247 -3.24 -17.38 0.26
CA GLN A 247 -2.54 -16.37 1.06
C GLN A 247 -2.98 -14.92 0.78
N GLY A 248 -3.99 -14.70 -0.07
CA GLY A 248 -4.51 -13.36 -0.39
C GLY A 248 -3.65 -12.52 -1.33
N LEU A 249 -2.66 -13.12 -1.99
CA LEU A 249 -1.69 -12.44 -2.87
C LEU A 249 -2.26 -12.34 -4.31
N TYR A 250 -3.35 -11.62 -4.47
CA TYR A 250 -4.16 -11.65 -5.70
C TYR A 250 -3.53 -10.98 -6.93
N GLN A 251 -2.45 -10.20 -6.75
CA GLN A 251 -1.68 -9.63 -7.86
C GLN A 251 -0.53 -10.55 -8.28
N THR A 252 -0.25 -11.59 -7.52
CA THR A 252 0.84 -12.53 -7.74
C THR A 252 0.42 -13.63 -8.71
N VAL A 253 1.18 -13.79 -9.80
CA VAL A 253 1.01 -14.84 -10.79
C VAL A 253 2.38 -15.40 -11.15
N VAL A 254 2.59 -16.68 -10.88
CA VAL A 254 3.83 -17.40 -11.15
C VAL A 254 3.72 -18.14 -12.48
N HIS A 255 4.77 -18.05 -13.29
CA HIS A 255 4.98 -18.82 -14.51
C HIS A 255 6.39 -19.44 -14.52
N SER A 256 6.54 -20.56 -15.23
CA SER A 256 7.85 -21.18 -15.45
C SER A 256 8.83 -20.21 -16.14
N ILE A 257 10.12 -20.33 -15.82
CA ILE A 257 11.15 -19.45 -16.36
C ILE A 257 11.61 -19.99 -17.72
N PRO A 258 11.50 -19.21 -18.82
CA PRO A 258 11.94 -19.68 -20.14
C PRO A 258 13.47 -19.82 -20.21
N ALA A 259 13.98 -20.56 -21.20
CA ALA A 259 15.41 -20.83 -21.39
C ALA A 259 16.28 -19.54 -21.49
N GLY A 260 15.70 -18.41 -21.91
CA GLY A 260 16.36 -17.10 -21.94
C GLY A 260 16.26 -16.29 -20.64
N GLY A 261 15.67 -16.82 -19.57
CA GLY A 261 15.52 -16.14 -18.28
C GLY A 261 14.54 -14.96 -18.26
N ARG A 262 13.83 -14.71 -19.37
CA ARG A 262 12.89 -13.60 -19.53
C ARG A 262 11.57 -13.90 -18.82
N THR A 263 11.52 -13.64 -17.53
CA THR A 263 10.35 -13.82 -16.66
C THR A 263 9.33 -12.69 -16.80
N LEU A 264 8.90 -12.38 -18.03
CA LEU A 264 8.00 -11.23 -18.30
C LEU A 264 6.55 -11.49 -17.85
N ASP A 265 6.13 -12.74 -17.86
CA ASP A 265 4.77 -13.14 -17.47
C ASP A 265 4.62 -13.27 -15.94
N ASN A 266 5.75 -13.40 -15.24
CA ASN A 266 5.79 -13.42 -13.78
C ASN A 266 5.44 -12.03 -13.22
N LYS A 267 4.29 -11.94 -12.55
CA LYS A 267 3.71 -10.68 -12.09
C LYS A 267 3.40 -10.71 -10.60
N THR A 268 3.48 -9.57 -9.95
CA THR A 268 3.18 -9.37 -8.52
C THR A 268 2.86 -7.90 -8.27
N SER A 269 2.47 -7.54 -7.06
CA SER A 269 2.47 -6.16 -6.55
C SER A 269 3.55 -6.01 -5.46
N ALA A 270 3.91 -4.77 -5.10
CA ALA A 270 4.84 -4.55 -3.98
C ALA A 270 4.20 -4.97 -2.64
N LYS A 271 2.88 -4.75 -2.50
CA LYS A 271 2.12 -5.15 -1.31
C LYS A 271 2.06 -6.66 -1.14
N ASP A 272 1.81 -7.41 -2.22
CA ASP A 272 1.80 -8.87 -2.18
C ASP A 272 3.16 -9.43 -1.72
N LEU A 273 4.27 -8.89 -2.25
CA LEU A 273 5.60 -9.29 -1.81
C LEU A 273 5.83 -8.95 -0.34
N GLY A 274 5.42 -7.76 0.10
CA GLY A 274 5.49 -7.34 1.50
C GLY A 274 4.72 -8.26 2.43
N ASN A 275 3.45 -8.55 2.11
CA ASN A 275 2.58 -9.41 2.91
C ASN A 275 3.10 -10.85 2.99
N LEU A 276 3.66 -11.38 1.89
CA LEU A 276 4.29 -12.71 1.89
C LEU A 276 5.51 -12.73 2.81
N LEU A 277 6.40 -11.73 2.70
CA LEU A 277 7.61 -11.63 3.50
C LEU A 277 7.29 -11.44 4.99
N GLU A 278 6.30 -10.62 5.31
CA GLU A 278 5.76 -10.45 6.67
C GLU A 278 5.26 -11.80 7.22
N SER A 279 4.46 -12.54 6.44
CA SER A 279 3.95 -13.86 6.86
C SER A 279 5.06 -14.88 7.09
N ILE A 280 6.11 -14.86 6.27
CA ILE A 280 7.31 -15.69 6.48
C ILE A 280 7.99 -15.27 7.79
N TYR A 281 8.25 -13.98 7.95
CA TYR A 281 9.02 -13.43 9.05
C TYR A 281 8.37 -13.65 10.42
N GLU A 282 7.04 -13.50 10.50
CA GLU A 282 6.25 -13.69 11.73
C GLU A 282 5.94 -15.15 12.04
N GLY A 283 6.42 -16.11 11.24
CA GLY A 283 6.17 -17.54 11.48
C GLY A 283 4.76 -18.00 11.11
N ARG A 284 4.02 -17.25 10.30
CA ARG A 284 2.64 -17.58 9.90
C ARG A 284 2.56 -18.67 8.83
N LEU A 285 3.67 -18.99 8.17
CA LEU A 285 3.74 -20.02 7.14
C LEU A 285 4.54 -21.24 7.62
N HIS A 286 4.18 -22.42 7.11
CA HIS A 286 4.95 -23.63 7.38
C HIS A 286 6.38 -23.50 6.84
N GLY A 287 7.37 -23.87 7.67
CA GLY A 287 8.78 -23.77 7.30
C GLY A 287 9.39 -22.37 7.40
N SER A 288 8.71 -21.40 8.02
CA SER A 288 9.18 -20.01 8.17
C SER A 288 10.62 -19.89 8.68
N ASP A 289 11.03 -20.66 9.70
CA ASP A 289 12.41 -20.58 10.23
C ASP A 289 13.46 -20.95 9.18
N GLU A 290 13.22 -21.99 8.39
CA GLU A 290 14.14 -22.40 7.32
C GLU A 290 14.06 -21.44 6.13
N MET A 291 12.89 -20.88 5.83
CA MET A 291 12.76 -19.81 4.85
C MET A 291 13.55 -18.57 5.25
N LYS A 292 13.43 -18.10 6.50
CA LYS A 292 14.23 -16.99 7.06
C LYS A 292 15.72 -17.29 6.89
N ARG A 293 16.17 -18.48 7.31
CA ARG A 293 17.58 -18.89 7.13
C ARG A 293 18.03 -18.83 5.67
N ILE A 294 17.21 -19.30 4.72
CA ILE A 294 17.54 -19.26 3.29
C ILE A 294 17.56 -17.82 2.75
N LEU A 295 16.65 -16.96 3.21
CA LEU A 295 16.54 -15.56 2.79
C LEU A 295 17.65 -14.66 3.33
N ALA A 296 18.26 -15.03 4.46
CA ALA A 296 19.38 -14.31 5.09
C ALA A 296 20.76 -14.82 4.66
N MET A 297 20.85 -15.80 3.75
CA MET A 297 22.14 -16.35 3.34
C MET A 297 23.03 -15.29 2.68
N ASP A 298 24.24 -15.10 3.25
CA ASP A 298 25.31 -14.38 2.55
C ASP A 298 25.85 -15.23 1.40
N CYS A 299 25.64 -14.73 0.19
CA CYS A 299 25.88 -15.45 -1.03
C CYS A 299 26.86 -14.66 -1.88
N SER A 300 28.06 -15.21 -2.07
CA SER A 300 29.08 -14.63 -2.94
C SER A 300 28.50 -14.21 -4.30
N GLY A 301 28.49 -12.89 -4.56
CA GLY A 301 27.96 -12.27 -5.77
C GLY A 301 26.50 -11.80 -5.70
N HIS A 302 25.85 -11.87 -4.55
CA HIS A 302 24.48 -11.44 -4.33
C HIS A 302 24.48 -10.14 -3.52
N SER A 303 24.49 -8.99 -4.20
CA SER A 303 24.35 -7.71 -3.53
C SER A 303 22.88 -7.46 -3.16
N ASP A 304 22.58 -7.21 -1.89
CA ASP A 304 21.25 -6.81 -1.45
C ASP A 304 21.05 -5.32 -1.70
N ARG A 305 20.16 -4.97 -2.63
CA ARG A 305 19.92 -3.57 -3.02
C ARG A 305 19.20 -2.75 -1.96
N LEU A 306 18.74 -3.37 -0.86
CA LEU A 306 18.20 -2.66 0.30
C LEU A 306 19.30 -1.98 1.10
N VAL A 307 20.53 -2.52 1.10
CA VAL A 307 21.62 -2.01 1.95
C VAL A 307 22.92 -1.76 1.18
N ASP A 308 23.24 -2.56 0.17
CA ASP A 308 24.49 -2.43 -0.57
C ASP A 308 24.52 -1.19 -1.46
N ASN A 309 25.64 -0.47 -1.39
CA ASN A 309 25.84 0.81 -2.08
C ASN A 309 24.78 1.87 -1.70
N THR A 310 24.18 1.74 -0.51
CA THR A 310 23.29 2.75 0.06
C THR A 310 24.00 3.53 1.17
N CYS A 311 23.32 4.54 1.71
CA CYS A 311 23.77 5.25 2.91
C CYS A 311 23.25 4.60 4.22
N ILE A 312 22.62 3.42 4.14
CA ILE A 312 22.07 2.72 5.31
C ILE A 312 23.22 2.10 6.10
N PRO A 313 23.34 2.39 7.42
CA PRO A 313 24.39 1.80 8.25
C PRO A 313 24.16 0.29 8.45
N ILE A 314 25.19 -0.52 8.27
CA ILE A 314 25.11 -2.00 8.35
C ILE A 314 26.11 -2.60 9.34
N LYS A 315 26.64 -1.79 10.27
CA LYS A 315 27.64 -2.24 11.25
C LYS A 315 27.29 -1.71 12.61
N GLN A 316 27.39 -2.57 13.62
CA GLN A 316 27.24 -2.18 15.03
C GLN A 316 28.18 -1.03 15.43
N ALA A 317 29.36 -0.93 14.82
CA ALA A 317 30.30 0.16 15.05
C ALA A 317 29.75 1.56 14.68
N ASP A 318 28.72 1.62 13.83
CA ASP A 318 28.10 2.87 13.40
C ASP A 318 26.95 3.30 14.33
N LEU A 319 26.44 2.41 15.19
CA LEU A 319 25.30 2.66 16.08
C LEU A 319 25.39 4.00 16.83
N ARG A 320 26.54 4.31 17.43
CA ARG A 320 26.76 5.57 18.17
C ARG A 320 26.80 6.83 17.29
N LYS A 321 27.12 6.68 16.01
CA LYS A 321 27.25 7.80 15.05
C LYS A 321 25.95 8.04 14.31
N THR A 322 25.23 6.98 13.97
CA THR A 322 24.05 7.01 13.09
C THR A 322 22.74 6.86 13.84
N GLY A 323 22.79 6.50 15.13
CA GLY A 323 21.61 6.26 15.96
C GLY A 323 20.95 4.90 15.74
N GLY A 324 21.40 4.14 14.73
CA GLY A 324 20.93 2.79 14.42
C GLY A 324 21.69 2.16 13.27
N PHE A 325 21.57 0.84 13.13
CA PHE A 325 22.13 0.06 12.01
C PHE A 325 21.25 -1.13 11.66
N VAL A 326 21.35 -1.61 10.43
CA VAL A 326 20.74 -2.86 9.97
C VAL A 326 21.62 -4.03 10.37
N ASP A 327 21.05 -4.98 11.10
CA ASP A 327 21.72 -6.20 11.56
C ASP A 327 21.57 -7.33 10.54
N GLU A 328 20.34 -7.58 10.07
CA GLU A 328 20.05 -8.69 9.15
C GLU A 328 19.05 -8.28 8.07
N VAL A 329 19.18 -8.89 6.89
CA VAL A 329 18.29 -8.68 5.75
C VAL A 329 17.81 -10.02 5.22
N TYR A 330 16.51 -10.18 5.11
CA TYR A 330 15.83 -11.37 4.58
C TYR A 330 15.21 -11.01 3.24
N GLY A 331 15.88 -11.31 2.13
CA GLY A 331 15.57 -10.65 0.87
C GLY A 331 15.64 -11.50 -0.39
N LYS A 332 15.01 -11.00 -1.44
CA LYS A 332 15.18 -11.50 -2.81
C LYS A 332 15.17 -10.37 -3.83
N THR A 333 16.27 -10.27 -4.56
CA THR A 333 16.41 -9.41 -5.73
C THR A 333 15.72 -9.99 -6.98
N GLY A 334 15.24 -9.10 -7.85
CA GLY A 334 14.65 -9.42 -9.15
C GLY A 334 15.16 -8.52 -10.26
N THR A 335 15.55 -9.08 -11.41
CA THR A 335 15.92 -8.28 -12.59
C THR A 335 15.49 -9.00 -13.86
N THR A 336 14.80 -8.28 -14.74
CA THR A 336 14.60 -8.70 -16.13
C THR A 336 14.49 -7.45 -17.02
N TYR A 337 14.25 -7.63 -18.31
CA TYR A 337 14.12 -6.48 -19.22
C TYR A 337 12.95 -5.60 -18.79
N GLY A 338 13.24 -4.35 -18.42
CA GLY A 338 12.22 -3.35 -18.04
C GLY A 338 11.85 -3.33 -16.56
N VAL A 339 12.42 -4.18 -15.71
CA VAL A 339 12.21 -4.10 -14.25
C VAL A 339 13.47 -4.44 -13.45
N ASN A 340 13.69 -3.65 -12.41
CA ASN A 340 14.66 -3.91 -11.36
C ASN A 340 13.93 -3.83 -10.02
N ALA A 341 13.84 -4.96 -9.33
CA ALA A 341 13.08 -5.13 -8.10
C ALA A 341 13.97 -5.66 -6.98
N ASN A 342 13.58 -5.35 -5.75
CA ASN A 342 14.06 -6.01 -4.55
C ASN A 342 12.91 -6.04 -3.53
N ALA A 343 12.83 -7.09 -2.74
CA ALA A 343 11.86 -7.21 -1.66
C ALA A 343 12.53 -7.95 -0.50
N GLY A 344 12.34 -7.46 0.72
CA GLY A 344 12.89 -8.10 1.91
C GLY A 344 12.38 -7.49 3.20
N VAL A 345 12.65 -8.19 4.31
CA VAL A 345 12.52 -7.66 5.67
C VAL A 345 13.91 -7.26 6.15
N VAL A 346 13.98 -6.14 6.86
CA VAL A 346 15.21 -5.58 7.42
C VAL A 346 15.07 -5.55 8.93
N GLU A 347 15.93 -6.27 9.64
CA GLU A 347 16.08 -6.16 11.09
C GLU A 347 17.11 -5.06 11.40
N ALA A 348 16.71 -4.08 12.21
CA ALA A 348 17.56 -2.95 12.57
C ALA A 348 17.56 -2.70 14.08
N GLU A 349 18.73 -2.37 14.60
CA GLU A 349 18.91 -1.93 15.98
C GLU A 349 19.01 -0.40 16.04
N PHE A 350 18.38 0.20 17.04
CA PHE A 350 18.42 1.63 17.30
C PHE A 350 18.92 1.90 18.72
N LEU A 351 19.55 3.06 18.95
CA LEU A 351 19.81 3.55 20.30
C LEU A 351 18.46 3.83 20.97
N GLY A 352 18.22 3.17 22.10
CA GLY A 352 17.03 3.35 22.93
C GLY A 352 17.03 4.63 23.75
#